data_AF-A0A371BDT1-F1
#
_entry.id   AF-A0A371BDT1-F1
#
_cell.length_a   1.000
_cell.length_b   1.000
_cell.length_c   1.000
_cell.angle_alpha   90.00
_cell.angle_beta   90.00
_cell.angle_gamma   90.00
#
_symmetry.space_group_name_H-M   'P 1'
#
loop_
_entity.id
_entity.type
_entity.pdbx_description
1 polymer ?
#
loop_
_entity_poly.entity_id
_entity_poly.type
_entity_poly.pdbx_seq_one_letter_code
_entity_poly.pdbx_strand_id
1 'polypeptide(L)'
;MAAQNYTLRFKNRSGSQHDFLCYQQGIDVNTPYIYTLAWFAKPVANGVDVDFTWSIDYSFVWSEQGTLKPGITFKAQQVIPADLTTANLTTFTDSAGAFQFGSPTAGGTAGSLTVDCDGTIPKGAATVGIGMSGQGTHVVAAEPNFAAVFSVHPEYWISFGSFEPGQVVDTQTMVNSEQVDFPVNVYGMTATLDSGNNWALAQGLV
;
A
#
# COMPACT_ATOMS: atom_id res chain seq x y z
N MET A 1 -20.98 3.80 -13.59
CA MET A 1 -21.02 2.44 -13.00
C MET A 1 -20.55 2.57 -11.56
N ALA A 2 -21.15 1.86 -10.60
CA ALA A 2 -20.62 1.85 -9.24
C ALA A 2 -19.21 1.25 -9.27
N ALA A 3 -18.27 1.83 -8.53
CA ALA A 3 -16.93 1.28 -8.39
C ALA A 3 -17.02 -0.15 -7.82
N GLN A 4 -16.30 -1.08 -8.43
CA GLN A 4 -16.28 -2.48 -7.98
C GLN A 4 -15.42 -2.57 -6.72
N ASN A 5 -16.03 -2.98 -5.62
CA ASN A 5 -15.35 -3.14 -4.34
C ASN A 5 -14.89 -4.57 -4.15
N TYR A 6 -13.69 -4.73 -3.61
CA TYR A 6 -13.11 -5.97 -3.11
C TYR A 6 -13.25 -6.01 -1.60
N THR A 7 -13.44 -7.20 -1.03
CA THR A 7 -13.48 -7.40 0.41
C THR A 7 -12.70 -8.64 0.81
N LEU A 8 -11.85 -8.47 1.80
CA LEU A 8 -11.15 -9.55 2.48
C LEU A 8 -11.66 -9.64 3.91
N ARG A 9 -12.33 -10.74 4.24
CA ARG A 9 -12.73 -11.07 5.60
C ARG A 9 -11.61 -11.81 6.30
N PHE A 10 -11.20 -11.29 7.43
CA PHE A 10 -10.27 -11.95 8.32
C PHE A 10 -11.03 -12.61 9.47
N LYS A 11 -10.75 -13.89 9.73
CA LYS A 11 -11.29 -14.64 10.86
C LYS A 11 -10.17 -15.04 11.78
N ASN A 12 -10.19 -14.55 13.01
CA ASN A 12 -9.24 -15.01 14.01
C ASN A 12 -9.80 -16.22 14.76
N ARG A 13 -9.20 -17.39 14.56
CA ARG A 13 -9.48 -18.64 15.28
C ARG A 13 -8.19 -19.23 15.87
N SER A 14 -7.19 -18.38 16.14
CA SER A 14 -5.87 -18.81 16.62
C SER A 14 -5.82 -19.15 18.11
N GLY A 15 -6.86 -18.80 18.87
CA GLY A 15 -6.85 -18.89 20.33
C GLY A 15 -6.20 -17.68 21.02
N SER A 16 -5.63 -16.72 20.28
CA SER A 16 -4.99 -15.50 20.81
C SER A 16 -5.42 -14.25 20.03
N GLN A 17 -5.14 -13.05 20.56
CA GLN A 17 -5.29 -11.80 19.81
C GLN A 17 -4.07 -11.58 18.92
N HIS A 18 -4.29 -11.15 17.68
CA HIS A 18 -3.22 -10.72 16.76
C HIS A 18 -3.66 -9.50 15.96
N ASP A 19 -2.69 -8.73 15.48
CA ASP A 19 -2.93 -7.71 14.45
C ASP A 19 -2.89 -8.40 13.10
N PHE A 20 -3.98 -8.33 12.37
CA PHE A 20 -4.09 -8.88 11.04
C PHE A 20 -3.64 -7.82 10.05
N LEU A 21 -2.76 -8.22 9.14
CA LEU A 21 -2.09 -7.35 8.19
C LEU A 21 -2.48 -7.72 6.76
N CYS A 22 -2.81 -6.72 5.95
CA CYS A 22 -2.82 -6.83 4.50
C CYS A 22 -1.85 -5.81 3.92
N TYR A 23 -1.07 -6.24 2.95
CA TYR A 23 -0.08 -5.42 2.25
C TYR A 23 -0.04 -5.85 0.78
N GLN A 24 0.64 -5.05 -0.04
CA GLN A 24 0.76 -5.31 -1.47
C GLN A 24 2.19 -5.74 -1.81
N GLN A 25 2.32 -6.67 -2.76
CA GLN A 25 3.56 -6.98 -3.48
C GLN A 25 3.31 -6.84 -5.00
N GLY A 26 4.32 -7.18 -5.82
CA GLY A 26 4.24 -7.03 -7.28
C GLY A 26 4.29 -5.58 -7.79
N ILE A 27 4.69 -4.65 -6.92
CA ILE A 27 4.97 -3.25 -7.30
C ILE A 27 6.48 -3.10 -7.46
N ASP A 28 6.91 -2.90 -8.69
CA ASP A 28 8.31 -2.59 -9.00
C ASP A 28 8.50 -1.09 -9.12
N VAL A 29 9.67 -0.59 -8.72
CA VAL A 29 10.04 0.80 -8.94
C VAL A 29 11.44 0.88 -9.56
N ASN A 30 11.69 1.91 -10.35
CA ASN A 30 12.98 2.17 -10.99
C ASN A 30 14.11 2.61 -10.03
N THR A 31 14.05 2.21 -8.76
CA THR A 31 15.06 2.45 -7.72
C THR A 31 15.18 1.22 -6.81
N PRO A 32 16.39 0.88 -6.30
CA PRO A 32 16.57 -0.34 -5.51
C PRO A 32 15.89 -0.32 -4.13
N TYR A 33 15.49 0.84 -3.62
CA TYR A 33 14.97 0.99 -2.26
C TYR A 33 13.49 1.40 -2.27
N ILE A 34 12.62 0.40 -2.27
CA ILE A 34 11.17 0.53 -2.09
C ILE A 34 10.76 0.04 -0.71
N TYR A 35 9.84 0.77 -0.08
CA TYR A 35 9.26 0.38 1.19
C TYR A 35 7.79 0.04 0.99
N THR A 36 7.43 -1.18 1.37
CA THR A 36 6.03 -1.61 1.43
C THR A 36 5.42 -1.15 2.76
N LEU A 37 4.17 -0.69 2.68
CA LEU A 37 3.41 -0.22 3.83
C LEU A 37 2.33 -1.23 4.22
N ALA A 38 2.04 -1.29 5.52
CA ALA A 38 0.90 -1.98 6.08
C ALA A 38 -0.40 -1.31 5.61
N TRP A 39 -0.90 -1.72 4.44
CA TRP A 39 -2.07 -1.13 3.79
C TRP A 39 -3.34 -1.27 4.64
N PHE A 40 -3.45 -2.39 5.34
CA PHE A 40 -4.41 -2.59 6.42
C PHE A 40 -3.71 -3.29 7.58
N ALA A 41 -3.88 -2.78 8.80
CA ALA A 41 -3.49 -3.48 10.01
C ALA A 41 -4.53 -3.24 11.10
N LYS A 42 -4.98 -4.30 11.77
CA LYS A 42 -5.97 -4.16 12.84
C LYS A 42 -5.87 -5.28 13.88
N PRO A 43 -5.91 -4.97 15.19
CA PRO A 43 -6.06 -5.97 16.23
C PRO A 43 -7.40 -6.69 16.11
N VAL A 44 -7.37 -8.02 16.07
CA VAL A 44 -8.53 -8.91 16.03
C VAL A 44 -8.45 -9.88 17.18
N ALA A 45 -9.45 -9.84 18.08
CA ALA A 45 -9.54 -10.81 19.18
C ALA A 45 -9.90 -12.21 18.67
N ASN A 46 -9.53 -13.25 19.41
CA ASN A 46 -9.91 -14.62 19.07
C ASN A 46 -11.44 -14.77 19.00
N GLY A 47 -11.93 -15.45 17.96
CA GLY A 47 -13.36 -15.64 17.69
C GLY A 47 -14.04 -14.48 16.95
N VAL A 48 -13.31 -13.42 16.61
CA VAL A 48 -13.84 -12.25 15.92
C VAL A 48 -13.52 -12.29 14.43
N ASP A 49 -14.42 -11.72 13.64
CA ASP A 49 -14.27 -11.52 12.20
C ASP A 49 -14.18 -10.02 11.91
N VAL A 50 -13.34 -9.63 10.94
CA VAL A 50 -13.23 -8.25 10.50
C VAL A 50 -13.11 -8.19 8.98
N ASP A 51 -13.81 -7.23 8.38
CA ASP A 51 -13.78 -7.01 6.94
C ASP A 51 -12.87 -5.84 6.62
N PHE A 52 -11.99 -6.05 5.63
CA PHE A 52 -11.24 -5.01 4.96
C PHE A 52 -11.77 -4.87 3.53
N THR A 53 -12.25 -3.67 3.18
CA THR A 53 -12.89 -3.39 1.90
C THR A 53 -12.17 -2.25 1.19
N TRP A 54 -11.95 -2.39 -0.11
CA TRP A 54 -11.30 -1.37 -0.94
C TRP A 54 -11.87 -1.36 -2.37
N SER A 55 -11.63 -0.26 -3.07
CA SER A 55 -11.78 -0.13 -4.52
C SER A 55 -10.41 -0.04 -5.18
N ILE A 56 -10.32 -0.38 -6.48
CA ILE A 56 -9.10 -0.16 -7.28
C ILE A 56 -9.07 1.29 -7.75
N ASP A 57 -8.95 2.20 -6.78
CA ASP A 57 -8.76 3.63 -7.02
C ASP A 57 -7.33 3.99 -6.60
N TYR A 58 -6.47 4.24 -7.57
CA TYR A 58 -5.07 4.58 -7.32
C TYR A 58 -4.92 6.02 -6.82
N SER A 59 -3.83 6.27 -6.11
CA SER A 59 -3.48 7.61 -5.62
C SER A 59 -1.98 7.82 -5.56
N PHE A 60 -1.53 9.07 -5.69
CA PHE A 60 -0.20 9.49 -5.26
C PHE A 60 -0.24 9.92 -3.80
N VAL A 61 0.81 9.58 -3.05
CA VAL A 61 0.95 9.92 -1.63
C VAL A 61 2.33 10.47 -1.33
N TRP A 62 2.44 11.43 -0.42
CA TRP A 62 3.73 11.86 0.12
C TRP A 62 3.65 12.17 1.61
N SER A 63 4.82 12.11 2.26
CA SER A 63 5.01 12.59 3.64
C SER A 63 6.41 13.16 3.79
N GLU A 64 6.51 14.27 4.53
CA GLU A 64 7.72 14.82 5.14
C GLU A 64 8.11 13.94 6.34
N GLN A 65 8.47 12.71 6.01
CA GLN A 65 9.16 11.81 6.92
C GLN A 65 10.56 11.63 6.35
N GLY A 66 11.57 11.76 7.22
CA GLY A 66 12.96 11.51 6.85
C GLY A 66 13.21 10.04 6.50
N THR A 67 14.42 9.54 6.73
CA THR A 67 14.81 8.18 6.34
C THR A 67 13.84 7.12 6.86
N LEU A 68 13.13 6.45 5.93
CA LEU A 68 12.26 5.34 6.24
C LEU A 68 13.07 4.11 6.65
N LYS A 69 12.55 3.40 7.65
CA LYS A 69 13.05 2.11 8.09
C LYS A 69 11.88 1.28 8.63
N PRO A 70 11.98 -0.05 8.63
CA PRO A 70 10.94 -0.92 9.20
C PRO A 70 10.53 -0.47 10.61
N GLY A 71 9.22 -0.47 10.86
CA GLY A 71 8.65 -0.03 12.14
C GLY A 71 8.29 1.45 12.25
N ILE A 72 8.62 2.28 11.25
CA ILE A 72 8.12 3.66 11.19
C ILE A 72 6.74 3.69 10.52
N THR A 73 5.81 4.46 11.09
CA THR A 73 4.46 4.64 10.55
C THR A 73 4.41 5.80 9.56
N PHE A 74 4.27 5.49 8.28
CA PHE A 74 4.04 6.46 7.22
C PHE A 74 2.64 7.06 7.33
N LYS A 75 2.55 8.38 7.36
CA LYS A 75 1.29 9.13 7.39
C LYS A 75 1.28 10.13 6.26
N ALA A 76 0.53 9.83 5.20
CA ALA A 76 0.43 10.72 4.06
C ALA A 76 -0.08 12.11 4.48
N GLN A 77 0.66 13.15 4.12
CA GLN A 77 0.27 14.55 4.31
C GLN A 77 -0.58 15.05 3.14
N GLN A 78 -0.37 14.50 1.95
CA GLN A 78 -1.23 14.71 0.80
C GLN A 78 -1.49 13.38 0.11
N VAL A 79 -2.74 13.20 -0.30
CA VAL A 79 -3.19 12.11 -1.15
C VAL A 79 -3.95 12.74 -2.30
N ILE A 80 -3.56 12.44 -3.54
CA ILE A 80 -4.30 12.88 -4.73
C ILE A 80 -4.67 11.68 -5.61
N PRO A 81 -5.84 11.68 -6.27
CA PRO A 81 -6.24 10.59 -7.16
C PRO A 81 -5.25 10.39 -8.30
N ALA A 82 -5.08 9.14 -8.73
CA ALA A 82 -4.27 8.75 -9.86
C ALA A 82 -5.00 7.70 -10.70
N ASP A 83 -4.62 7.58 -11.96
CA ASP A 83 -5.14 6.58 -12.88
C ASP A 83 -4.00 6.09 -13.77
N LEU A 84 -3.91 4.78 -14.02
CA LEU A 84 -2.80 4.16 -14.76
C LEU A 84 -2.69 4.61 -16.23
N THR A 85 -3.67 5.37 -16.73
CA THR A 85 -3.74 5.78 -18.14
C THR A 85 -3.96 7.29 -18.32
N THR A 86 -4.84 7.90 -17.53
CA THR A 86 -5.31 9.28 -17.72
C THR A 86 -4.70 10.28 -16.73
N ALA A 87 -4.17 9.79 -15.61
CA ALA A 87 -3.62 10.60 -14.51
C ALA A 87 -2.46 9.85 -13.86
N ASN A 88 -1.50 9.41 -14.67
CA ASN A 88 -0.44 8.50 -14.29
C ASN A 88 0.91 9.18 -14.00
N LEU A 89 0.98 10.51 -14.10
CA LEU A 89 2.17 11.28 -13.78
C LEU A 89 1.80 12.54 -12.99
N THR A 90 2.48 12.78 -11.87
CA THR A 90 2.42 14.04 -11.15
C THR A 90 3.83 14.55 -10.85
N THR A 91 3.98 15.87 -10.74
CA THR A 91 5.22 16.49 -10.26
C THR A 91 5.21 16.59 -8.74
N PHE A 92 6.38 16.55 -8.12
CA PHE A 92 6.58 16.80 -6.70
C PHE A 92 7.63 17.89 -6.53
N THR A 93 7.27 18.95 -5.81
CA THR A 93 8.08 20.17 -5.68
C THR A 93 8.12 20.63 -4.23
N ASP A 94 9.17 21.36 -3.87
CA ASP A 94 9.32 22.08 -2.62
C ASP A 94 9.39 23.59 -2.89
N SER A 95 8.41 24.33 -2.39
CA SER A 95 8.45 25.79 -2.39
C SER A 95 8.71 26.34 -0.99
N ALA A 96 9.99 26.53 -0.65
CA ALA A 96 10.43 27.08 0.64
C ALA A 96 9.96 26.29 1.87
N GLY A 97 10.07 24.96 1.82
CA GLY A 97 9.62 24.02 2.85
C GLY A 97 8.17 23.57 2.70
N ALA A 98 7.49 23.98 1.62
CA ALA A 98 6.12 23.58 1.33
C ALA A 98 6.11 22.54 0.20
N PHE A 99 6.19 21.28 0.58
CA PHE A 99 6.07 20.15 -0.33
C PHE A 99 4.65 20.03 -0.88
N GLN A 100 4.52 19.77 -2.18
CA GLN A 100 3.22 19.53 -2.80
C GLN A 100 3.34 18.74 -4.09
N PHE A 101 2.27 18.02 -4.41
CA PHE A 101 2.06 17.49 -5.74
C PHE A 101 1.49 18.55 -6.69
N GLY A 102 1.88 18.44 -7.96
CA GLY A 102 1.19 19.06 -9.08
C GLY A 102 -0.15 18.37 -9.41
N SER A 103 -0.82 18.89 -10.43
CA SER A 103 -2.00 18.23 -11.00
C SER A 103 -1.58 17.01 -11.81
N PRO A 104 -2.17 15.82 -11.58
CA PRO A 104 -1.87 14.62 -12.37
C PRO A 104 -2.20 14.78 -13.85
N THR A 105 -1.40 14.15 -14.71
CA THR A 105 -1.54 14.17 -16.18
C THR A 105 -1.28 12.78 -16.77
N ALA A 106 -1.66 12.59 -18.03
CA ALA A 106 -1.43 11.36 -18.81
C ALA A 106 -0.03 11.31 -19.47
N GLY A 107 1.01 11.78 -18.76
CA GLY A 107 2.37 11.93 -19.30
C GLY A 107 3.33 10.79 -18.97
N GLY A 108 2.94 9.87 -18.08
CA GLY A 108 3.81 8.79 -17.60
C GLY A 108 3.73 7.53 -18.46
N THR A 109 4.47 6.50 -18.08
CA THR A 109 4.39 5.18 -18.72
C THR A 109 3.04 4.51 -18.43
N ALA A 110 2.40 3.97 -19.46
CA ALA A 110 1.13 3.25 -19.31
C ALA A 110 1.29 2.02 -18.41
N GLY A 111 0.36 1.84 -17.47
CA GLY A 111 0.44 0.75 -16.47
C GLY A 111 1.36 1.06 -15.28
N SER A 112 1.97 2.25 -15.25
CA SER A 112 2.78 2.74 -14.15
C SER A 112 2.21 4.02 -13.56
N LEU A 113 2.64 4.37 -12.36
CA LEU A 113 2.40 5.66 -11.73
C LEU A 113 3.75 6.35 -11.51
N THR A 114 3.88 7.59 -11.97
CA THR A 114 5.13 8.35 -11.92
C THR A 114 5.02 9.57 -11.03
N VAL A 115 5.97 9.71 -10.10
CA VAL A 115 6.19 10.93 -9.34
C VAL A 115 7.49 11.56 -9.80
N ASP A 116 7.40 12.68 -10.51
CA ASP A 116 8.54 13.43 -11.02
C ASP A 116 9.00 14.46 -9.98
N CYS A 117 10.06 14.13 -9.23
CA CYS A 117 10.62 15.01 -8.22
C CYS A 117 11.56 16.02 -8.89
N ASP A 118 11.22 17.32 -8.80
CA ASP A 118 12.03 18.36 -9.41
C ASP A 118 13.33 18.65 -8.63
N GLY A 119 14.13 19.61 -9.12
CA GLY A 119 15.40 19.97 -8.50
C GLY A 119 15.31 20.74 -7.18
N THR A 120 14.11 21.11 -6.73
CA THR A 120 13.89 21.82 -5.46
C THR A 120 13.87 20.88 -4.25
N ILE A 121 13.64 19.58 -4.48
CA ILE A 121 13.49 18.58 -3.42
C ILE A 121 14.80 18.42 -2.63
N PRO A 122 14.82 18.73 -1.33
CA PRO A 122 15.97 18.45 -0.50
C PRO A 122 16.12 16.95 -0.30
N LYS A 123 17.35 16.44 -0.45
CA LYS A 123 17.64 15.01 -0.33
C LYS A 123 17.21 14.47 1.04
N GLY A 124 16.39 13.42 1.03
CA GLY A 124 15.95 12.71 2.24
C GLY A 124 15.00 13.51 3.14
N ALA A 125 14.44 14.63 2.67
CA ALA A 125 13.48 15.42 3.43
C ALA A 125 12.05 14.89 3.33
N ALA A 126 11.71 14.24 2.22
CA ALA A 126 10.38 13.71 1.98
C ALA A 126 10.42 12.31 1.36
N THR A 127 9.27 11.66 1.41
CA THR A 127 9.02 10.36 0.81
C THR A 127 7.79 10.46 -0.06
N VAL A 128 7.85 9.85 -1.24
CA VAL A 128 6.78 9.86 -2.23
C VAL A 128 6.43 8.43 -2.60
N GLY A 129 5.20 8.22 -3.06
CA GLY A 129 4.78 6.90 -3.46
C GLY A 129 3.39 6.83 -4.01
N ILE A 130 2.86 5.62 -3.96
CA ILE A 130 1.55 5.29 -4.49
C ILE A 130 0.67 4.70 -3.38
N GLY A 131 -0.62 4.75 -3.63
CA GLY A 131 -1.64 4.19 -2.77
C GLY A 131 -2.80 3.61 -3.55
N MET A 132 -3.64 2.89 -2.83
CA MET A 132 -4.89 2.34 -3.33
C MET A 132 -5.97 2.57 -2.28
N SER A 133 -7.16 2.99 -2.73
CA SER A 133 -8.30 3.30 -1.87
C SER A 133 -7.96 4.38 -0.82
N GLY A 134 -7.13 5.36 -1.21
CA GLY A 134 -6.73 6.51 -0.39
C GLY A 134 -5.67 6.22 0.66
N GLN A 135 -5.13 5.00 0.74
CA GLN A 135 -4.07 4.62 1.68
C GLN A 135 -2.78 4.28 0.93
N GLY A 136 -1.63 4.72 1.46
CA GLY A 136 -0.33 4.41 0.89
C GLY A 136 -0.03 2.91 0.94
N THR A 137 0.60 2.40 -0.13
CA THR A 137 0.99 0.97 -0.23
C THR A 137 2.49 0.82 -0.43
N HIS A 138 3.10 1.70 -1.22
CA HIS A 138 4.54 1.70 -1.48
C HIS A 138 5.07 3.11 -1.55
N VAL A 139 6.26 3.32 -0.98
CA VAL A 139 6.94 4.61 -0.95
C VAL A 139 8.44 4.46 -1.15
N VAL A 140 9.06 5.52 -1.64
CA VAL A 140 10.51 5.68 -1.80
C VAL A 140 10.92 7.04 -1.23
N ALA A 141 12.21 7.20 -0.94
CA ALA A 141 12.75 8.52 -0.65
C ALA A 141 12.63 9.42 -1.88
N ALA A 142 12.19 10.67 -1.69
CA ALA A 142 12.20 11.67 -2.74
C ALA A 142 13.64 12.18 -2.95
N GLU A 143 14.09 12.19 -4.20
CA GLU A 143 15.43 12.64 -4.59
C GLU A 143 15.30 13.76 -5.64
N PRO A 144 16.17 14.78 -5.61
CA PRO A 144 16.10 15.89 -6.56
C PRO A 144 16.38 15.45 -7.99
N ASN A 145 15.58 15.95 -8.94
CA ASN A 145 15.66 15.65 -10.37
C ASN A 145 15.54 14.15 -10.68
N PHE A 146 14.69 13.44 -9.94
CA PHE A 146 14.46 12.02 -10.11
C PHE A 146 12.98 11.69 -10.25
N ALA A 147 12.64 10.94 -11.29
CA ALA A 147 11.29 10.41 -11.47
C ALA A 147 11.19 8.99 -10.90
N ALA A 148 10.42 8.82 -9.84
CA ALA A 148 10.07 7.50 -9.31
C ALA A 148 8.92 6.92 -10.15
N VAL A 149 9.17 5.80 -10.82
CA VAL A 149 8.21 5.13 -11.71
C VAL A 149 7.82 3.79 -11.11
N PHE A 150 6.59 3.69 -10.63
CA PHE A 150 6.02 2.49 -10.02
C PHE A 150 5.24 1.69 -11.06
N SER A 151 5.71 0.50 -11.43
CA SER A 151 4.98 -0.44 -12.29
C SER A 151 3.99 -1.22 -11.45
N VAL A 152 2.70 -1.14 -11.79
CA VAL A 152 1.62 -1.58 -10.90
C VAL A 152 1.06 -2.93 -11.32
N HIS A 153 1.45 -3.99 -10.60
CA HIS A 153 0.89 -5.33 -10.71
C HIS A 153 0.51 -5.86 -9.32
N PRO A 154 -0.57 -5.31 -8.70
CA PRO A 154 -0.82 -5.49 -7.28
C PRO A 154 -1.18 -6.94 -6.96
N GLU A 155 -0.35 -7.55 -6.12
CA GLU A 155 -0.62 -8.82 -5.45
C GLU A 155 -0.99 -8.54 -4.00
N TYR A 156 -2.07 -9.15 -3.50
CA TYR A 156 -2.49 -8.96 -2.11
C TYR A 156 -1.90 -10.06 -1.24
N TRP A 157 -1.24 -9.67 -0.17
CA TRP A 157 -0.64 -10.58 0.77
C TRP A 157 -1.14 -10.30 2.18
N ILE A 158 -1.22 -11.36 2.99
CA ILE A 158 -1.67 -11.29 4.38
C ILE A 158 -0.63 -11.87 5.31
N SER A 159 -0.61 -11.39 6.54
CA SER A 159 0.15 -11.96 7.66
C SER A 159 -0.50 -11.52 8.98
N PHE A 160 0.08 -11.92 10.11
CA PHE A 160 -0.39 -11.53 11.42
C PHE A 160 0.79 -11.26 12.37
N GLY A 161 0.59 -10.40 13.36
CA GLY A 161 1.64 -10.02 14.30
C GLY A 161 1.28 -8.81 15.13
N SER A 162 2.18 -7.82 15.18
CA SER A 162 1.97 -6.52 15.81
C SER A 162 2.29 -5.42 14.80
N PHE A 163 1.25 -4.80 14.25
CA PHE A 163 1.35 -3.89 13.12
C PHE A 163 0.38 -2.71 13.25
N GLU A 164 0.81 -1.53 12.80
CA GLU A 164 -0.03 -0.34 12.68
C GLU A 164 -0.32 -0.01 11.21
N PRO A 165 -1.50 0.56 10.88
CA PRO A 165 -1.77 1.05 9.52
C PRO A 165 -0.72 2.06 9.06
N GLY A 166 -0.19 1.86 7.84
CA GLY A 166 0.87 2.69 7.27
C GLY A 166 2.27 2.38 7.79
N GLN A 167 2.45 1.41 8.69
CA GLN A 167 3.78 0.98 9.13
C GLN A 167 4.59 0.41 7.96
N VAL A 168 5.85 0.83 7.85
CA VAL A 168 6.80 0.21 6.92
C VAL A 168 7.05 -1.23 7.37
N VAL A 169 6.73 -2.18 6.50
CA VAL A 169 6.90 -3.62 6.72
C VAL A 169 8.10 -4.14 5.95
N ASP A 170 8.85 -5.05 6.58
CA ASP A 170 9.93 -5.78 5.92
C ASP A 170 9.41 -7.15 5.48
N THR A 171 9.04 -7.24 4.20
CA THR A 171 8.44 -8.44 3.61
C THR A 171 9.37 -9.65 3.61
N GLN A 172 10.69 -9.47 3.75
CA GLN A 172 11.65 -10.57 3.82
C GLN A 172 11.70 -11.25 5.20
N THR A 173 11.28 -10.52 6.24
CA THR A 173 11.27 -11.01 7.62
C THR A 173 9.87 -11.43 8.10
N MET A 174 8.85 -11.17 7.28
CA MET A 174 7.49 -11.59 7.58
C MET A 174 7.37 -13.10 7.63
N VAL A 175 6.79 -13.59 8.72
CA VAL A 175 6.52 -15.02 8.92
C VAL A 175 5.07 -15.32 8.62
N ASN A 176 4.79 -16.55 8.15
CA ASN A 176 3.44 -17.01 7.84
C ASN A 176 2.67 -16.04 6.95
N SER A 177 3.33 -15.51 5.91
CA SER A 177 2.67 -14.73 4.88
C SER A 177 1.97 -15.65 3.88
N GLU A 178 0.78 -15.28 3.44
CA GLU A 178 0.01 -16.00 2.43
C GLU A 178 -0.46 -15.02 1.35
N GLN A 179 -0.39 -15.42 0.09
CA GLN A 179 -0.94 -14.65 -1.03
C GLN A 179 -2.45 -14.88 -1.13
N VAL A 180 -3.22 -13.81 -1.27
CA VAL A 180 -4.67 -13.87 -1.49
C VAL A 180 -4.99 -13.53 -2.93
N ASP A 181 -5.11 -14.57 -3.75
CA ASP A 181 -5.55 -14.41 -5.13
C ASP A 181 -7.07 -14.22 -5.19
N PHE A 182 -7.50 -13.20 -5.92
CA PHE A 182 -8.91 -12.97 -6.26
C PHE A 182 -9.15 -13.52 -7.67
N PRO A 183 -9.84 -14.66 -7.83
CA PRO A 183 -10.19 -15.17 -9.15
C PRO A 183 -11.06 -14.20 -9.95
N VAL A 184 -11.13 -14.43 -11.25
CA VAL A 184 -11.97 -13.64 -12.16
C VAL A 184 -13.42 -13.61 -11.64
N ASN A 185 -14.00 -12.41 -11.56
CA ASN A 185 -15.34 -12.12 -11.04
C ASN A 185 -15.57 -12.51 -9.55
N VAL A 186 -14.51 -12.77 -8.79
CA VAL A 186 -14.58 -12.94 -7.34
C VAL A 186 -14.05 -11.67 -6.68
N TYR A 187 -14.89 -11.05 -5.85
CA TYR A 187 -14.59 -9.79 -5.16
C TYR A 187 -14.63 -9.93 -3.65
N GLY A 188 -14.85 -11.14 -3.14
CA GLY A 188 -14.89 -11.45 -1.72
C GLY A 188 -14.00 -12.66 -1.44
N MET A 189 -13.11 -12.54 -0.46
CA MET A 189 -12.28 -13.64 0.03
C MET A 189 -12.35 -13.69 1.54
N THR A 190 -12.22 -14.88 2.12
CA THR A 190 -12.13 -15.10 3.57
C THR A 190 -10.80 -15.75 3.89
N ALA A 191 -10.04 -15.16 4.80
CA ALA A 191 -8.81 -15.68 5.36
C ALA A 191 -9.02 -16.03 6.83
N THR A 192 -8.84 -17.30 7.18
CA THR A 192 -8.97 -17.80 8.55
C THR A 192 -7.61 -18.16 9.10
N LEU A 193 -7.23 -17.58 10.24
CA LEU A 193 -6.06 -17.99 11.02
C LEU A 193 -6.49 -19.05 12.04
N ASP A 194 -5.99 -20.27 11.92
CA ASP A 194 -6.33 -21.37 12.83
C ASP A 194 -5.44 -21.40 14.11
N SER A 195 -5.76 -22.30 15.03
CA SER A 195 -5.01 -22.47 16.29
C SER A 195 -3.57 -22.98 16.12
N GLY A 196 -3.23 -23.46 14.93
CA GLY A 196 -1.86 -23.79 14.53
C GLY A 196 -1.12 -22.63 13.89
N ASN A 197 -1.74 -21.44 13.83
CA ASN A 197 -1.26 -20.25 13.13
C ASN A 197 -1.09 -20.45 11.61
N ASN A 198 -1.92 -21.31 11.02
CA ASN A 198 -1.96 -21.51 9.57
C ASN A 198 -3.12 -20.74 8.95
N TRP A 199 -2.92 -20.30 7.70
CA TRP A 199 -3.95 -19.66 6.91
C TRP A 199 -4.80 -20.68 6.15
N ALA A 200 -6.11 -20.48 6.17
CA ALA A 200 -7.05 -21.13 5.27
C ALA A 200 -7.81 -20.06 4.48
N LEU A 201 -7.67 -20.10 3.14
CA LEU A 201 -8.33 -19.18 2.23
C LEU A 201 -9.58 -19.81 1.60
N ALA A 202 -10.66 -19.03 1.50
CA ALA A 202 -11.90 -19.42 0.86
C ALA A 202 -12.48 -18.28 0.03
N GLN A 203 -13.11 -18.63 -1.10
CA GLN A 203 -13.85 -17.67 -1.92
C GLN A 203 -15.16 -17.27 -1.23
N GLY A 204 -15.52 -15.99 -1.34
CA GLY A 204 -16.70 -15.40 -0.72
C GLY A 204 -16.48 -14.96 0.72
N LEU A 205 -17.49 -14.29 1.28
CA LEU A 205 -17.54 -13.83 2.67
C LEU A 205 -18.26 -14.87 3.54
N VAL A 206 -17.67 -16.06 3.62
CA VAL A 206 -18.17 -17.21 4.38
C VAL A 206 -17.71 -17.17 5.82
#